data_AF-A0AAW5NS96-F1
#
_entry.id   AF-A0AAW5NS96-F1
#
_cell.length_a   1.000
_cell.length_b   1.000
_cell.length_c   1.000
_cell.angle_alpha   90.00
_cell.angle_beta   90.00
_cell.angle_gamma   90.00
#
_symmetry.space_group_name_H-M   'P 1'
#
loop_
_entity.id
_entity.type
_entity.pdbx_description
1 polymer ?
#
loop_
_entity_poly.entity_id
_entity_poly.type
_entity_poly.pdbx_seq_one_letter_code
_entity_poly.pdbx_strand_id
1 'polypeptide(L)'
;MHYYDRLFNFAMLFPHVAMVYDQTKCHFYANGKKVQDVDATGVPADMTSITFFNANTKNEHMMGQVRLWNKALTQAEIQSNMGGPVAVSSNLTGYWKMDEGEGDVVHDSSGNGNDATVVTGKIIEWRPEQCFTKTKSNN
;
A
#
# COMPACT_ATOMS: atom_id res chain seq x y z
N MET A 1 10.30 28.18 -30.55
CA MET A 1 10.40 26.71 -30.52
C MET A 1 9.41 26.24 -29.47
N HIS A 2 8.26 25.73 -29.91
CA HIS A 2 7.14 25.39 -29.03
C HIS A 2 7.52 24.21 -28.13
N TYR A 3 7.55 24.43 -26.81
CA TYR A 3 7.45 23.33 -25.85
C TYR A 3 6.13 23.51 -25.12
N TYR A 4 5.22 22.58 -25.36
CA TYR A 4 3.95 22.48 -24.67
C TYR A 4 4.23 22.30 -23.18
N ASP A 5 4.03 23.36 -22.40
CA ASP A 5 3.93 23.27 -20.96
C ASP A 5 2.56 22.65 -20.64
N ARG A 6 2.49 21.33 -20.81
CA ARG A 6 1.36 20.55 -20.33
C ARG A 6 1.44 20.60 -18.83
N LEU A 7 0.55 21.38 -18.24
CA LEU A 7 0.02 21.25 -16.89
C LEU A 7 -0.06 19.75 -16.50
N PHE A 8 1.05 19.20 -16.00
CA PHE A 8 1.05 17.92 -15.34
C PHE A 8 0.49 18.18 -13.95
N ASN A 9 -0.84 18.13 -13.91
CA ASN A 9 -1.62 17.83 -12.73
C ASN A 9 -0.82 16.81 -11.90
N PHE A 10 -0.67 17.05 -10.59
CA PHE A 10 0.13 16.29 -9.62
C PHE A 10 -0.33 14.82 -9.51
N ALA A 11 -0.20 14.07 -10.60
CA ALA A 11 -0.56 12.68 -10.68
C ALA A 11 0.39 11.92 -9.76
N MET A 12 -0.19 11.21 -8.81
CA MET A 12 0.46 10.20 -8.00
C MET A 12 1.40 9.39 -8.90
N LEU A 13 2.72 9.63 -8.80
CA LEU A 13 3.71 8.90 -9.59
C LEU A 13 3.72 7.40 -9.24
N PHE A 14 3.20 7.08 -8.06
CA PHE A 14 2.97 5.72 -7.58
C PHE A 14 1.47 5.40 -7.56
N PRO A 15 1.02 4.35 -8.27
CA PRO A 15 -0.39 3.97 -8.25
C PRO A 15 -0.78 3.46 -6.86
N HIS A 16 -1.94 3.90 -6.38
CA HIS A 16 -2.55 3.32 -5.20
C HIS A 16 -3.47 2.17 -5.61
N VAL A 17 -3.30 1.01 -4.99
CA VAL A 17 -4.19 -0.15 -5.19
C VAL A 17 -4.80 -0.57 -3.86
N ALA A 18 -6.07 -1.01 -3.89
CA ALA A 18 -6.72 -1.63 -2.74
C ALA A 18 -7.64 -2.76 -3.17
N MET A 19 -7.75 -3.78 -2.32
CA MET A 19 -8.70 -4.88 -2.43
C MET A 19 -9.53 -4.91 -1.15
N VAL A 20 -10.85 -5.01 -1.30
CA VAL A 20 -11.79 -5.09 -0.18
C VAL A 20 -12.66 -6.31 -0.36
N TYR A 21 -12.75 -7.16 0.66
CA TYR A 21 -13.67 -8.29 0.69
C TYR A 21 -14.81 -8.00 1.67
N ASP A 22 -16.04 -8.03 1.19
CA ASP A 22 -17.25 -7.72 1.98
C ASP A 22 -18.06 -8.98 2.38
N GLN A 23 -17.46 -10.16 2.24
CA GLN A 23 -18.08 -11.50 2.41
C GLN A 23 -18.97 -11.97 1.25
N THR A 24 -19.21 -11.11 0.26
CA THR A 24 -20.00 -11.43 -0.94
C THR A 24 -19.25 -11.17 -2.24
N LYS A 25 -18.34 -10.19 -2.24
CA LYS A 25 -17.53 -9.76 -3.38
C LYS A 25 -16.16 -9.31 -2.93
N CYS A 26 -15.19 -9.47 -3.83
CA CYS A 26 -13.94 -8.74 -3.82
C CYS A 26 -14.07 -7.49 -4.70
N HIS A 27 -13.87 -6.32 -4.11
CA HIS A 27 -13.82 -5.03 -4.78
C HIS A 27 -12.37 -4.62 -4.99
N PHE A 28 -12.00 -4.31 -6.23
CA PHE A 28 -10.67 -3.82 -6.57
C PHE A 28 -10.74 -2.32 -6.86
N TYR A 29 -9.78 -1.57 -6.34
CA TYR A 29 -9.67 -0.13 -6.51
C TYR A 29 -8.29 0.25 -7.04
N ALA A 30 -8.26 1.17 -8.00
CA ALA A 30 -7.05 1.83 -8.47
C ALA A 30 -7.22 3.35 -8.29
N ASN A 31 -6.23 4.01 -7.67
CA ASN A 31 -6.22 5.45 -7.39
C ASN A 31 -7.54 5.94 -6.74
N GLY A 32 -8.02 5.17 -5.76
CA GLY A 32 -9.25 5.47 -5.01
C GLY A 32 -10.56 5.30 -5.79
N LYS A 33 -10.52 4.76 -7.01
CA LYS A 33 -11.71 4.47 -7.82
C LYS A 33 -11.88 2.98 -7.97
N LYS A 34 -13.11 2.51 -7.80
CA LYS A 34 -13.43 1.09 -8.02
C LYS A 34 -13.25 0.74 -9.49
N VAL A 35 -12.50 -0.32 -9.77
CA VAL A 35 -12.19 -0.77 -11.14
C VAL A 35 -12.85 -2.10 -11.48
N GLN A 36 -13.08 -2.97 -10.49
CA GLN A 36 -13.64 -4.30 -10.73
C GLN A 36 -14.35 -4.82 -9.48
N ASP A 37 -15.42 -5.58 -9.69
CA ASP A 37 -16.05 -6.45 -8.69
C ASP A 37 -15.93 -7.91 -9.15
N VAL A 38 -15.60 -8.79 -8.22
CA VAL A 38 -15.58 -10.24 -8.45
C VAL A 38 -16.43 -10.89 -7.36
N ASP A 39 -17.39 -11.71 -7.76
CA ASP A 39 -18.18 -12.48 -6.80
C ASP A 39 -17.26 -13.44 -6.04
N ALA A 40 -17.33 -13.39 -4.72
CA ALA A 40 -16.50 -14.20 -3.84
C ALA A 40 -17.37 -14.62 -2.66
N THR A 41 -17.57 -15.92 -2.49
CA THR A 41 -18.41 -16.46 -1.41
C THR A 41 -17.54 -17.28 -0.48
N GLY A 42 -17.81 -17.18 0.83
CA GLY A 42 -17.14 -17.97 1.87
C GLY A 42 -16.66 -17.15 3.06
N VAL A 43 -16.38 -17.85 4.16
CA VAL A 43 -15.70 -17.27 5.32
C VAL A 43 -14.21 -17.21 4.97
N PRO A 44 -13.55 -16.03 5.06
CA PRO A 44 -12.12 -15.96 4.83
C PRO A 44 -11.41 -16.81 5.91
N ALA A 45 -10.48 -17.65 5.49
CA ALA A 45 -9.67 -18.43 6.42
C ALA A 45 -8.87 -17.49 7.34
N ASP A 46 -8.59 -17.95 8.55
CA ASP A 46 -7.72 -17.22 9.47
C ASP A 46 -6.35 -16.99 8.80
N MET A 47 -6.01 -15.73 8.58
CA MET A 47 -4.74 -15.38 7.95
C MET A 47 -3.66 -15.35 9.02
N THR A 48 -2.75 -16.33 8.98
CA THR A 48 -1.66 -16.46 9.95
C THR A 48 -0.35 -15.82 9.49
N SER A 49 -0.22 -15.52 8.19
CA SER A 49 0.91 -14.76 7.63
C SER A 49 0.51 -14.06 6.33
N ILE A 50 1.24 -13.01 5.98
CA ILE A 50 1.14 -12.29 4.70
C ILE A 50 2.53 -12.13 4.10
N THR A 51 2.65 -12.35 2.79
CA THR A 51 3.89 -12.16 2.03
C THR A 51 3.65 -11.09 0.97
N PHE A 52 4.41 -10.00 1.01
CA PHE A 52 4.25 -8.87 0.09
C PHE A 52 4.93 -9.09 -1.27
N PHE A 53 6.13 -9.67 -1.26
CA PHE A 53 6.89 -10.00 -2.46
C PHE A 53 7.25 -11.47 -2.46
N ASN A 54 6.89 -12.17 -3.54
CA ASN A 54 7.29 -13.55 -3.74
C ASN A 54 8.63 -13.59 -4.48
N ALA A 55 9.57 -14.38 -3.97
CA ALA A 55 10.93 -14.55 -4.50
C ALA A 55 11.05 -15.02 -5.97
N ASN A 56 9.96 -15.49 -6.58
CA ASN A 56 9.95 -16.06 -7.93
C ASN A 56 9.75 -15.02 -9.06
N THR A 57 9.45 -13.76 -8.74
CA THR A 57 9.31 -12.69 -9.74
C THR A 57 10.64 -11.97 -9.92
N LYS A 58 11.17 -11.94 -11.15
CA LYS A 58 12.42 -11.24 -11.51
C LYS A 58 12.26 -9.73 -11.71
N ASN A 59 11.07 -9.19 -11.44
CA ASN A 59 10.79 -7.78 -11.65
C ASN A 59 11.12 -7.01 -10.38
N GLU A 60 11.69 -5.82 -10.55
CA GLU A 60 11.79 -4.84 -9.48
C GLU A 60 10.38 -4.39 -9.11
N HIS A 61 10.05 -4.52 -7.84
CA HIS A 61 8.77 -4.08 -7.30
C HIS A 61 9.02 -3.09 -6.17
N MET A 62 8.23 -2.02 -6.15
CA MET A 62 8.27 -1.02 -5.11
C MET A 62 6.90 -0.94 -4.44
N MET A 63 6.89 -0.92 -3.12
CA MET A 63 5.71 -0.69 -2.31
C MET A 63 6.05 0.32 -1.22
N GLY A 64 5.02 0.94 -0.69
CA GLY A 64 5.08 1.70 0.54
C GLY A 64 3.68 1.96 1.04
N GLN A 65 3.58 2.38 2.30
CA GLN A 65 2.29 2.65 2.94
C GLN A 65 1.34 1.44 2.92
N VAL A 66 1.89 0.23 3.07
CA VAL A 66 1.12 -1.01 3.03
C VAL A 66 0.29 -1.15 4.31
N ARG A 67 -0.99 -1.49 4.16
CA ARG A 67 -1.96 -1.53 5.27
C ARG A 67 -2.85 -2.74 5.15
N LEU A 68 -3.22 -3.28 6.30
CA LEU A 68 -4.19 -4.35 6.44
C LEU A 68 -5.27 -3.94 7.43
N TRP A 69 -6.54 -4.10 7.03
CA TRP A 69 -7.70 -3.76 7.83
C TRP A 69 -8.56 -5.00 8.06
N ASN A 70 -9.12 -5.16 9.26
CA ASN A 70 -10.10 -6.20 9.59
C ASN A 70 -11.56 -5.76 9.28
N LYS A 71 -11.72 -4.65 8.55
CA LYS A 71 -12.99 -4.06 8.15
C LYS A 71 -13.00 -3.85 6.64
N ALA A 72 -14.12 -4.13 6.00
CA ALA A 72 -14.36 -3.69 4.63
C ALA A 72 -14.42 -2.16 4.55
N LEU A 73 -13.41 -1.54 3.94
CA LEU A 73 -13.37 -0.10 3.75
C LEU A 73 -14.31 0.34 2.63
N THR A 74 -15.01 1.44 2.84
CA THR A 74 -15.76 2.13 1.80
C THR A 74 -14.81 2.83 0.82
N GLN A 75 -15.29 3.12 -0.39
CA GLN A 75 -14.50 3.87 -1.37
C GLN A 75 -14.06 5.24 -0.84
N ALA A 76 -14.91 5.92 -0.07
CA ALA A 76 -14.57 7.21 0.54
C ALA A 76 -13.45 7.08 1.57
N GLU A 77 -13.48 6.04 2.43
CA GLU A 77 -12.37 5.75 3.35
C GLU A 77 -11.07 5.44 2.58
N ILE A 78 -11.14 4.67 1.49
CA ILE A 78 -9.97 4.41 0.63
C ILE A 78 -9.40 5.71 0.07
N GLN A 79 -10.24 6.60 -0.47
CA GLN A 79 -9.83 7.89 -1.02
C GLN A 79 -9.22 8.81 0.05
N SER A 80 -9.75 8.79 1.27
CA SER A 80 -9.19 9.55 2.39
C SER A 80 -7.82 9.02 2.83
N ASN A 81 -7.62 7.70 2.75
CA ASN A 81 -6.45 7.03 3.28
C ASN A 81 -5.30 6.89 2.25
N MET A 82 -5.57 6.98 0.96
CA MET A 82 -4.56 6.71 -0.09
C MET A 82 -3.42 7.75 -0.19
N GLY A 83 -3.63 8.96 0.35
CA GLY A 83 -2.73 10.10 0.13
C GLY A 83 -1.57 10.25 1.12
N GLY A 84 -1.48 9.42 2.16
CA GLY A 84 -0.46 9.59 3.18
C GLY A 84 -0.75 8.81 4.45
N PRO A 85 -0.06 9.10 5.56
CA PRO A 85 -0.19 8.36 6.80
C PRO A 85 -1.63 8.30 7.31
N VAL A 86 -1.98 7.18 7.91
CA VAL A 86 -3.30 6.95 8.51
C VAL A 86 -3.21 6.92 10.03
N ALA A 87 -4.28 7.30 10.71
CA ALA A 87 -4.39 7.16 12.15
C ALA A 87 -4.50 5.68 12.54
N VAL A 88 -3.84 5.31 13.64
CA VAL A 88 -3.99 3.99 14.26
C VAL A 88 -5.42 3.85 14.77
N SER A 89 -6.02 2.68 14.53
CA SER A 89 -7.37 2.36 14.99
C SER A 89 -7.48 0.87 15.28
N SER A 90 -8.52 0.47 16.02
CA SER A 90 -8.79 -0.94 16.35
C SER A 90 -9.01 -1.83 15.13
N ASN A 91 -9.35 -1.24 13.98
CA ASN A 91 -9.59 -1.97 12.75
C ASN A 91 -8.36 -2.07 11.84
N LEU A 92 -7.27 -1.39 12.20
CA LEU A 92 -6.00 -1.43 11.48
C LEU A 92 -5.14 -2.55 12.09
N THR A 93 -5.04 -3.67 11.39
CA THR A 93 -4.35 -4.88 11.87
C THR A 93 -2.85 -4.82 11.60
N GLY A 94 -2.44 -4.15 10.51
CA GLY A 94 -1.03 -3.98 10.18
C GLY A 94 -0.83 -2.71 9.37
N TYR A 95 0.27 -2.00 9.64
CA TYR A 95 0.64 -0.81 8.90
C TYR A 95 2.15 -0.70 8.75
N TRP A 96 2.65 -1.00 7.57
CA TRP A 96 4.06 -0.93 7.22
C TRP A 96 4.29 0.28 6.32
N LYS A 97 4.87 1.33 6.89
CA LYS A 97 5.13 2.58 6.16
C LYS A 97 6.17 2.39 5.06
N MET A 98 7.15 1.52 5.31
CA MET A 98 8.31 1.28 4.46
C MET A 98 9.12 2.57 4.25
N ASP A 99 9.41 3.26 5.36
CA ASP A 99 10.18 4.50 5.41
C ASP A 99 11.38 4.44 6.37
N GLU A 100 11.77 3.25 6.82
CA GLU A 100 12.86 3.00 7.76
C GLU A 100 14.23 3.41 7.16
N GLY A 101 14.41 3.23 5.85
CA GLY A 101 15.59 3.71 5.12
C GLY A 101 16.81 2.79 5.18
N GLU A 102 16.86 1.85 6.13
CA GLU A 102 17.92 0.85 6.25
C GLU A 102 17.45 -0.41 7.00
N GLY A 103 18.27 -1.47 6.96
CA GLY A 103 17.99 -2.74 7.63
C GLY A 103 17.00 -3.65 6.90
N ASP A 104 16.71 -4.78 7.54
CA ASP A 104 15.92 -5.90 6.99
C ASP A 104 14.58 -6.12 7.71
N VAL A 105 14.19 -5.16 8.55
CA VAL A 105 12.93 -5.18 9.31
C VAL A 105 12.09 -3.99 8.86
N VAL A 106 10.83 -4.27 8.52
CA VAL A 106 9.81 -3.26 8.25
C VAL A 106 8.87 -3.24 9.44
N HIS A 107 8.83 -2.14 10.17
CA HIS A 107 8.14 -2.06 11.45
C HIS A 107 6.63 -1.84 11.28
N ASP A 108 5.85 -2.50 12.13
CA ASP A 108 4.41 -2.31 12.20
C ASP A 108 4.05 -1.06 13.01
N SER A 109 3.60 -0.03 12.29
CA SER A 109 3.07 1.21 12.84
C SER A 109 1.62 1.11 13.33
N SER A 110 0.96 -0.05 13.24
CA SER A 110 -0.41 -0.23 13.76
C SER A 110 -0.46 -0.45 15.27
N GLY A 111 0.67 -0.78 15.89
CA GLY A 111 0.76 -1.08 17.33
C GLY A 111 0.41 -2.53 17.70
N ASN A 112 0.24 -3.41 16.72
CA ASN A 112 -0.08 -4.83 16.96
C ASN A 112 1.15 -5.74 16.97
N GLY A 113 2.35 -5.19 16.73
CA GLY A 113 3.62 -5.93 16.78
C GLY A 113 3.81 -6.88 15.59
N ASN A 114 3.15 -6.60 14.47
CA ASN A 114 3.22 -7.42 13.26
C ASN A 114 4.41 -7.02 12.37
N ASP A 115 5.61 -6.85 12.93
CA ASP A 115 6.81 -6.48 12.17
C ASP A 115 7.06 -7.49 11.04
N ALA A 116 7.37 -6.99 9.85
CA ALA A 116 7.68 -7.82 8.69
C ALA A 116 9.20 -7.93 8.52
N THR A 117 9.68 -9.12 8.18
CA THR A 117 11.11 -9.40 8.02
C THR A 117 11.43 -9.86 6.60
N VAL A 118 12.62 -9.52 6.13
CA VAL A 118 13.15 -10.05 4.87
C VAL A 118 13.44 -11.55 5.00
N VAL A 119 12.99 -12.33 4.03
CA VAL A 119 13.37 -13.75 3.94
C VAL A 119 14.86 -13.86 3.64
N THR A 120 15.57 -14.74 4.36
CA THR A 120 17.01 -14.96 4.23
C THR A 120 17.46 -15.09 2.77
N GLY A 121 18.54 -14.37 2.43
CA GLY A 121 19.12 -14.38 1.08
C GLY A 121 18.40 -13.45 0.08
N LYS A 122 17.58 -12.52 0.58
CA LYS A 122 16.96 -11.44 -0.19
C LYS A 122 17.48 -10.09 0.30
N ILE A 123 17.33 -9.08 -0.55
CA ILE A 123 17.75 -7.69 -0.29
C ILE A 123 16.50 -6.83 -0.43
N ILE A 124 16.26 -5.95 0.54
CA ILE A 124 15.39 -4.78 0.35
C ILE A 124 16.28 -3.60 -0.05
N GLU A 125 15.85 -2.85 -1.07
CA GLU A 125 16.45 -1.58 -1.40
C GLU A 125 15.52 -0.45 -0.94
N TRP A 126 16.03 0.41 -0.06
CA TRP A 126 15.31 1.58 0.42
C TRP A 126 15.45 2.74 -0.57
N ARG A 127 14.31 3.31 -0.97
CA ARG A 127 14.21 4.36 -1.99
C ARG A 127 13.54 5.64 -1.45
N PRO A 128 14.14 6.33 -0.46
CA PRO A 128 13.53 7.51 0.19
C PRO A 128 13.31 8.68 -0.78
N GLU A 129 14.05 8.74 -1.89
CA GLU A 129 13.89 9.72 -2.95
C GLU A 129 12.59 9.56 -3.75
N GLN A 130 12.00 8.37 -3.73
CA GLN A 130 10.73 8.03 -4.39
C GLN A 130 9.51 8.25 -3.48
N CYS A 131 9.64 9.17 -2.52
CA CYS A 131 8.71 9.38 -1.42
C CYS A 131 7.24 9.56 -1.85
N PHE A 132 6.36 8.76 -1.25
CA PHE A 132 4.90 8.81 -1.42
C PHE A 132 4.23 10.12 -0.96
N THR A 133 4.97 11.04 -0.32
CA THR A 133 4.42 12.27 0.27
C THR A 133 5.12 13.56 -0.15
N LYS A 134 6.20 13.51 -0.96
CA LYS A 134 7.01 14.69 -1.22
C LYS A 134 6.53 15.46 -2.45
N THR A 135 5.69 16.47 -2.24
CA THR A 135 5.68 17.62 -3.16
C THR A 135 7.10 18.20 -3.16
N LYS A 136 7.76 18.24 -4.33
CA LYS A 136 8.98 19.04 -4.46
C LYS A 136 8.63 20.47 -4.03
N SER A 137 9.30 20.99 -3.00
CA SER A 137 9.34 22.42 -2.76
C SER A 137 10.09 23.02 -3.94
N ASN A 138 9.39 23.78 -4.77
CA ASN A 138 10.02 24.54 -5.83
C ASN A 138 10.89 25.62 -5.18
N ASN A 139 12.22 25.46 -5.27
CA ASN A 139 13.16 26.58 -5.17
C ASN A 139 13.31 27.21 -6.56
#